data_AF-A0A658BRF2-F1
#
_entry.id   AF-A0A658BRF2-F1
#
_cell.length_a   1.000
_cell.length_b   1.000
_cell.length_c   1.000
_cell.angle_alpha   90.00
_cell.angle_beta   90.00
_cell.angle_gamma   90.00
#
_symmetry.space_group_name_H-M   'P 1'
#
loop_
_entity.id
_entity.type
_entity.pdbx_description
1 polymer ?
#
loop_
_entity_poly.entity_id
_entity_poly.type
_entity_poly.pdbx_seq_one_letter_code
_entity_poly.pdbx_strand_id
1 'polypeptide(L)'
;MTSGNEPSNTFTGDQPGSWEISISALAGYLGQHDLVFLFDNNQKGTGFQQSLYVWGQVHIIDTNGTVQDCVEFSAGTGGCGSVPPNEVPFVPAIGNYCVSTVDGSAYNVGTATNESDCTQNAGDYFVNDNLGTNAAEFAVFSSYLNDNLQSWANAGYLMSVDVRYFGNNAGAEQLWICSQCDSNSNVPEPGIGGLLGLGLAGLAFARRRQQKEVAA
;
A
#
# COMPACT_ATOMS: atom_id res chain seq x y z
N MET A 1 -16.78 15.11 -7.22
CA MET A 1 -17.36 14.67 -5.94
C MET A 1 -17.45 15.90 -5.05
N THR A 2 -18.58 16.20 -4.41
CA THR A 2 -18.63 17.37 -3.50
C THR A 2 -18.04 16.99 -2.14
N SER A 3 -16.91 17.64 -1.85
CA SER A 3 -16.02 17.74 -0.67
C SER A 3 -16.61 17.56 0.76
N GLY A 4 -17.33 16.48 1.04
CA GLY A 4 -17.75 16.15 2.41
C GLY A 4 -16.63 15.64 3.32
N ASN A 5 -15.52 15.15 2.76
CA ASN A 5 -14.47 14.41 3.48
C ASN A 5 -13.08 15.06 3.37
N GLU A 6 -12.97 16.29 2.87
CA GLU A 6 -11.69 16.99 2.83
C GLU A 6 -11.28 17.40 4.25
N PRO A 7 -10.05 17.12 4.70
CA PRO A 7 -9.55 17.59 6.00
C PRO A 7 -9.36 19.12 6.06
N SER A 8 -9.59 19.85 4.96
CA SER A 8 -9.59 21.31 4.93
C SER A 8 -10.69 21.87 4.03
N ASN A 9 -11.31 22.99 4.46
CA ASN A 9 -12.61 23.42 3.95
C ASN A 9 -12.54 24.44 2.80
N THR A 10 -11.36 24.73 2.27
CA THR A 10 -11.19 25.76 1.22
C THR A 10 -10.04 25.41 0.30
N PHE A 11 -10.36 24.78 -0.82
CA PHE A 11 -9.47 24.62 -1.96
C PHE A 11 -10.15 25.17 -3.23
N THR A 12 -9.38 25.83 -4.07
CA THR A 12 -9.80 26.29 -5.40
C THR A 12 -8.87 25.61 -6.39
N GLY A 13 -9.41 24.72 -7.23
CA GLY A 13 -8.60 23.98 -8.21
C GLY A 13 -9.02 22.53 -8.45
N ASP A 14 -10.16 22.08 -7.93
CA ASP A 14 -10.72 20.74 -8.15
C ASP A 14 -10.68 20.39 -9.63
N GLN A 15 -10.07 19.25 -9.95
CA GLN A 15 -10.01 18.77 -11.32
C GLN A 15 -11.23 17.87 -11.60
N PRO A 16 -11.83 17.95 -12.80
CA PRO A 16 -12.96 17.10 -13.13
C PRO A 16 -12.59 15.61 -13.07
N GLY A 17 -13.26 14.88 -12.18
CA GLY A 17 -13.17 13.41 -12.12
C GLY A 17 -12.09 12.87 -11.21
N SER A 18 -11.40 13.71 -10.45
CA SER A 18 -10.41 13.34 -9.45
C SER A 18 -10.74 13.92 -8.08
N TRP A 19 -9.95 13.53 -7.08
CA TRP A 19 -9.98 14.03 -5.73
C TRP A 19 -8.65 14.71 -5.42
N GLU A 20 -8.68 15.95 -4.92
CA GLU A 20 -7.49 16.74 -4.65
C GLU A 20 -7.27 16.97 -3.15
N ILE A 21 -6.02 16.85 -2.71
CA ILE A 21 -5.61 17.18 -1.34
C ILE A 21 -4.28 17.92 -1.34
N SER A 22 -4.10 18.87 -0.41
CA SER A 22 -2.78 19.44 -0.14
C SER A 22 -1.84 18.38 0.40
N ILE A 23 -0.67 18.22 -0.22
CA ILE A 23 0.31 17.21 0.21
C ILE A 23 0.84 17.53 1.61
N SER A 24 0.92 18.81 2.00
CA SER A 24 1.30 19.18 3.37
C SER A 24 0.23 18.79 4.39
N ALA A 25 -1.05 18.91 4.06
CA ALA A 25 -2.15 18.45 4.91
C ALA A 25 -2.17 16.92 5.02
N LEU A 26 -1.97 16.23 3.90
CA LEU A 26 -1.87 14.77 3.86
C LEU A 26 -0.68 14.26 4.68
N ALA A 27 0.52 14.81 4.47
CA ALA A 27 1.70 14.46 5.24
C ALA A 27 1.50 14.74 6.73
N GLY A 28 0.81 15.84 7.09
CA GLY A 28 0.43 16.12 8.46
C GLY A 28 -0.52 15.08 9.08
N TYR A 29 -1.46 14.56 8.28
CA TYR A 29 -2.39 13.49 8.70
C TYR A 29 -1.67 12.14 8.88
N LEU A 30 -0.78 11.77 7.95
CA LEU A 30 0.00 10.53 8.00
C LEU A 30 1.10 10.58 9.07
N GLY A 31 1.59 11.76 9.42
CA GLY A 31 2.70 11.92 10.34
C GLY A 31 3.99 11.33 9.77
N GLN A 32 4.44 10.21 10.34
CA GLN A 32 5.64 9.48 9.90
C GLN A 32 5.31 8.16 9.19
N HIS A 33 4.02 7.93 8.91
CA HIS A 33 3.53 6.70 8.29
C HIS A 33 3.45 6.83 6.76
N ASP A 34 3.43 5.68 6.09
CA ASP A 34 3.35 5.60 4.64
C ASP A 34 1.93 5.90 4.13
N LEU A 35 1.85 6.50 2.94
CA LEU A 35 0.59 6.61 2.21
C LEU A 35 0.22 5.23 1.67
N VAL A 36 -0.79 4.63 2.28
CA VAL A 36 -1.40 3.37 1.84
C VAL A 36 -2.87 3.61 1.55
N PHE A 37 -3.27 3.31 0.31
CA PHE A 37 -4.66 3.29 -0.09
C PHE A 37 -5.24 1.92 0.24
N LEU A 38 -6.37 1.91 0.91
CA LEU A 38 -7.09 0.71 1.29
C LEU A 38 -8.44 0.70 0.58
N PHE A 39 -8.89 -0.46 0.12
CA PHE A 39 -10.21 -0.59 -0.47
C PHE A 39 -10.84 -1.94 -0.15
N ASP A 40 -12.17 -1.96 -0.19
CA ASP A 40 -12.95 -3.18 0.02
C ASP A 40 -13.39 -3.79 -1.32
N ASN A 41 -13.76 -5.06 -1.29
CA ASN A 41 -14.40 -5.71 -2.42
C ASN A 41 -15.74 -6.33 -2.00
N ASN A 42 -16.76 -6.04 -2.80
CA ASN A 42 -18.14 -6.44 -2.55
C ASN A 42 -18.88 -6.86 -3.83
N GLN A 43 -18.23 -7.62 -4.72
CA GLN A 43 -18.87 -8.13 -5.94
C GLN A 43 -19.81 -9.33 -5.67
N LYS A 44 -20.79 -9.52 -6.56
CA LYS A 44 -21.57 -10.77 -6.65
C LYS A 44 -20.83 -11.80 -7.48
N GLY A 45 -21.15 -13.07 -7.23
CA GLY A 45 -20.66 -14.22 -8.02
C GLY A 45 -19.99 -15.26 -7.12
N THR A 46 -19.17 -16.10 -7.73
CA THR A 46 -18.26 -17.04 -7.04
C THR A 46 -16.94 -17.12 -7.78
N GLY A 47 -15.85 -17.35 -7.06
CA GLY A 47 -14.53 -17.44 -7.68
C GLY A 47 -14.15 -16.15 -8.39
N PHE A 48 -13.51 -16.27 -9.55
CA PHE A 48 -13.07 -15.12 -10.37
C PHE A 48 -14.19 -14.17 -10.79
N GLN A 49 -15.46 -14.59 -10.76
CA GLN A 49 -16.59 -13.71 -11.06
C GLN A 49 -16.83 -12.65 -9.96
N GLN A 50 -16.19 -12.80 -8.79
CA GLN A 50 -16.17 -11.83 -7.71
C GLN A 50 -14.99 -10.84 -7.81
N SER A 51 -14.16 -10.93 -8.86
CA SER A 51 -13.03 -10.03 -9.02
C SER A 51 -13.50 -8.64 -9.42
N LEU A 52 -12.93 -7.63 -8.77
CA LEU A 52 -13.06 -6.24 -9.18
C LEU A 52 -11.81 -5.84 -9.96
N TYR A 53 -11.97 -5.09 -11.04
CA TYR A 53 -10.83 -4.53 -11.76
C TYR A 53 -10.64 -3.09 -11.33
N VAL A 54 -9.45 -2.76 -10.85
CA VAL A 54 -9.11 -1.45 -10.29
C VAL A 54 -7.97 -0.83 -11.08
N TRP A 55 -8.11 0.45 -11.38
CA TRP A 55 -7.04 1.28 -11.90
C TRP A 55 -6.97 2.56 -11.08
N GLY A 56 -5.77 3.07 -10.87
CA GLY A 56 -5.57 4.31 -10.13
C GLY A 56 -4.44 5.15 -10.71
N GLN A 57 -4.59 6.47 -10.63
CA GLN A 57 -3.56 7.42 -11.01
C GLN A 57 -3.48 8.54 -9.99
N VAL A 58 -2.25 8.90 -9.64
CA VAL A 58 -1.91 9.97 -8.72
C VAL A 58 -1.07 10.99 -9.47
N HIS A 59 -1.62 12.16 -9.73
CA HIS A 59 -0.88 13.31 -10.24
C HIS A 59 -0.43 14.21 -9.10
N ILE A 60 0.82 14.64 -9.15
CA ILE A 60 1.33 15.73 -8.32
C ILE A 60 1.20 17.00 -9.13
N ILE A 61 0.41 17.96 -8.66
CA ILE A 61 0.11 19.21 -9.38
C ILE A 61 0.56 20.43 -8.58
N ASP A 62 0.96 21.48 -9.29
CA ASP A 62 1.20 22.78 -8.67
C ASP A 62 -0.12 23.53 -8.38
N THR A 63 -0.03 24.71 -7.76
CA THR A 63 -1.21 25.54 -7.42
C THR A 63 -1.95 26.08 -8.64
N ASN A 64 -1.39 25.96 -9.84
CA ASN A 64 -2.02 26.34 -11.10
C ASN A 64 -2.69 25.14 -11.80
N GLY A 65 -2.59 23.94 -11.23
CA GLY A 65 -3.08 22.69 -11.83
C GLY A 65 -2.13 22.05 -12.85
N THR A 66 -0.87 22.50 -12.92
CA THR A 66 0.13 21.93 -13.82
C THR A 66 0.72 20.66 -13.20
N VAL A 67 0.67 19.55 -13.93
CA VAL A 67 1.26 18.27 -13.51
C VAL A 67 2.79 18.39 -13.44
N GLN A 68 3.33 18.04 -12.27
CA GLN A 68 4.76 18.02 -11.95
C GLN A 68 5.31 16.59 -11.95
N ASP A 69 4.50 15.63 -11.51
CA ASP A 69 4.86 14.21 -11.47
C ASP A 69 3.61 13.34 -11.49
N CYS A 70 3.79 12.03 -11.70
CA CYS A 70 2.69 11.09 -11.70
C CYS A 70 3.10 9.65 -11.36
N VAL A 71 2.19 8.95 -10.69
CA VAL A 71 2.25 7.51 -10.44
C VAL A 71 0.96 6.84 -10.90
N GLU A 72 1.09 5.73 -11.62
CA GLU A 72 -0.04 4.92 -12.07
C GLU A 72 0.01 3.54 -11.41
N PHE A 73 -1.14 3.08 -10.92
CA PHE A 73 -1.41 1.74 -10.44
C PHE A 73 -2.19 0.98 -11.52
N SER A 74 -1.47 0.28 -12.40
CA SER A 74 -2.05 -0.45 -13.52
C SER A 74 -1.26 -1.72 -13.84
N ALA A 75 -1.90 -2.64 -14.56
CA ALA A 75 -1.24 -3.79 -15.19
C ALA A 75 -0.71 -3.46 -16.60
N GLY A 76 -0.91 -2.23 -17.07
CA GLY A 76 -0.49 -1.77 -18.39
C GLY A 76 0.94 -1.23 -18.42
N THR A 77 1.44 -0.96 -19.63
CA THR A 77 2.72 -0.27 -19.83
C THR A 77 2.54 1.20 -20.21
N GLY A 78 1.30 1.72 -20.12
CA GLY A 78 0.92 3.05 -20.55
C GLY A 78 1.51 4.15 -19.68
N GLY A 79 1.59 3.92 -18.36
CA GLY A 79 2.01 4.94 -17.41
C GLY A 79 1.06 6.15 -17.45
N CYS A 80 1.53 7.29 -16.96
CA CYS A 80 0.70 8.48 -16.77
C CYS A 80 0.32 9.27 -18.03
N GLY A 81 -0.25 8.58 -19.02
CA GLY A 81 -1.02 9.14 -20.11
C GLY A 81 -2.49 9.36 -19.73
N SER A 82 -3.38 9.32 -20.73
CA SER A 82 -4.83 9.47 -20.53
C SER A 82 -5.46 8.26 -19.85
N VAL A 83 -6.51 8.50 -19.05
CA VAL A 83 -7.36 7.46 -18.45
C VAL A 83 -7.69 6.37 -19.47
N PRO A 84 -7.44 5.09 -19.16
CA PRO A 84 -7.68 4.01 -20.10
C PRO A 84 -9.16 3.89 -20.51
N PRO A 85 -9.46 3.61 -21.79
CA PRO A 85 -10.84 3.50 -22.27
C PRO A 85 -11.47 2.12 -22.01
N ASN A 86 -10.72 1.13 -21.51
CA ASN A 86 -11.17 -0.25 -21.31
C ASN A 86 -10.44 -0.93 -20.13
N GLU A 87 -10.87 -2.15 -19.78
CA GLU A 87 -10.37 -2.88 -18.60
C GLU A 87 -8.94 -3.43 -18.72
N VAL A 88 -8.32 -3.42 -19.91
CA VAL A 88 -7.06 -4.15 -20.15
C VAL A 88 -5.91 -3.73 -19.22
N PRO A 89 -5.70 -2.43 -18.89
CA PRO A 89 -4.66 -2.05 -17.94
C PRO A 89 -5.12 -2.08 -16.48
N PHE A 90 -6.33 -2.52 -16.16
CA PHE A 90 -6.78 -2.58 -14.78
C PHE A 90 -6.19 -3.80 -14.07
N VAL A 91 -5.86 -3.64 -12.79
CA VAL A 91 -5.36 -4.73 -11.95
C VAL A 91 -6.57 -5.48 -11.38
N PRO A 92 -6.64 -6.82 -11.51
CA PRO A 92 -7.71 -7.59 -10.88
C PRO A 92 -7.46 -7.72 -9.36
N ALA A 93 -8.37 -7.17 -8.56
CA ALA A 93 -8.50 -7.45 -7.14
C ALA A 93 -9.30 -8.76 -6.98
N ILE A 94 -8.57 -9.88 -6.90
CA ILE A 94 -9.15 -11.21 -6.84
C ILE A 94 -9.42 -11.57 -5.37
N GLY A 95 -10.69 -11.81 -5.04
CA GLY A 95 -11.10 -12.06 -3.66
C GLY A 95 -10.73 -13.45 -3.13
N ASN A 96 -10.65 -14.47 -3.98
CA ASN A 96 -10.60 -15.86 -3.53
C ASN A 96 -9.26 -16.54 -3.88
N TYR A 97 -8.60 -17.12 -2.89
CA TYR A 97 -7.33 -17.82 -3.05
C TYR A 97 -7.06 -18.74 -1.85
N CYS A 98 -6.04 -19.57 -1.98
CA CYS A 98 -5.49 -20.35 -0.87
C CYS A 98 -4.20 -19.71 -0.38
N VAL A 99 -3.92 -19.82 0.92
CA VAL A 99 -2.65 -19.38 1.52
C VAL A 99 -1.87 -20.59 2.01
N SER A 100 -0.63 -20.70 1.54
CA SER A 100 0.34 -21.68 2.01
C SER A 100 0.77 -21.37 3.44
N THR A 101 0.61 -22.33 4.35
CA THR A 101 1.07 -22.21 5.74
C THR A 101 2.59 -22.33 5.88
N VAL A 102 3.29 -22.76 4.83
CA VAL A 102 4.74 -22.94 4.85
C VAL A 102 5.46 -21.60 4.70
N ASP A 103 4.99 -20.76 3.79
CA ASP A 103 5.68 -19.52 3.38
C ASP A 103 4.76 -18.30 3.24
N GLY A 104 3.46 -18.45 3.49
CA GLY A 104 2.46 -17.38 3.36
C GLY A 104 2.12 -17.03 1.92
N SER A 105 2.57 -17.81 0.92
CA SER A 105 2.29 -17.52 -0.48
C SER A 105 0.84 -17.80 -0.85
N ALA A 106 0.27 -16.95 -1.70
CA ALA A 106 -1.04 -17.18 -2.30
C ALA A 106 -0.94 -18.13 -3.49
N TYR A 107 -1.86 -19.10 -3.58
CA TYR A 107 -1.99 -20.01 -4.71
C TYR A 107 -3.47 -20.32 -5.00
N ASN A 108 -3.74 -21.00 -6.12
CA ASN A 108 -5.11 -21.29 -6.58
C ASN A 108 -5.99 -20.01 -6.67
N VAL A 109 -5.34 -18.91 -7.07
CA VAL A 109 -5.91 -17.56 -7.08
C VAL A 109 -7.00 -17.45 -8.15
N GLY A 110 -8.20 -17.02 -7.74
CA GLY A 110 -9.36 -16.86 -8.61
C GLY A 110 -10.14 -18.14 -8.86
N THR A 111 -9.59 -19.30 -8.51
CA THR A 111 -10.19 -20.62 -8.76
C THR A 111 -10.59 -21.37 -7.49
N ALA A 112 -9.96 -21.09 -6.35
CA ALA A 112 -10.38 -21.66 -5.07
C ALA A 112 -11.81 -21.21 -4.72
N THR A 113 -12.67 -22.15 -4.34
CA THR A 113 -14.07 -21.90 -3.96
C THR A 113 -14.33 -22.18 -2.49
N ASN A 114 -13.50 -23.01 -1.86
CA ASN A 114 -13.61 -23.38 -0.46
C ASN A 114 -12.30 -24.02 0.05
N GLU A 115 -12.26 -24.31 1.37
CA GLU A 115 -11.11 -24.92 2.06
C GLU A 115 -10.58 -26.21 1.40
N SER A 116 -11.46 -27.04 0.82
CA SER A 116 -11.03 -28.31 0.21
C SER A 116 -10.22 -28.13 -1.07
N ASP A 117 -10.17 -26.92 -1.63
CA ASP A 117 -9.33 -26.57 -2.77
C ASP A 117 -7.88 -26.23 -2.33
N CYS A 118 -7.63 -26.11 -1.02
CA CYS A 118 -6.34 -25.71 -0.45
C CYS A 118 -5.55 -26.93 0.06
N THR A 119 -4.94 -27.66 -0.88
CA THR A 119 -4.39 -29.02 -0.61
C THR A 119 -2.88 -29.15 -0.75
N GLN A 120 -2.15 -28.07 -1.00
CA GLN A 120 -0.72 -28.14 -1.30
C GLN A 120 0.08 -28.60 -0.07
N ASN A 121 -0.26 -28.09 1.11
CA ASN A 121 0.31 -28.49 2.39
C ASN A 121 -0.78 -28.71 3.45
N ALA A 122 -0.44 -29.49 4.47
CA ALA A 122 -1.33 -29.68 5.60
C ALA A 122 -1.47 -28.37 6.39
N GLY A 123 -2.71 -27.88 6.51
CA GLY A 123 -3.03 -26.65 7.23
C GLY A 123 -3.22 -25.42 6.35
N ASP A 124 -2.96 -25.53 5.03
CA ASP A 124 -3.29 -24.47 4.08
C ASP A 124 -4.78 -24.13 4.16
N TYR A 125 -5.09 -22.84 4.03
CA TYR A 125 -6.43 -22.34 4.29
C TYR A 125 -6.94 -21.44 3.17
N PHE A 126 -8.27 -21.42 3.04
CA PHE A 126 -8.98 -20.62 2.06
C PHE A 126 -9.23 -19.21 2.57
N VAL A 127 -9.01 -18.24 1.69
CA VAL A 127 -9.32 -16.83 1.91
C VAL A 127 -10.36 -16.38 0.88
N ASN A 128 -11.32 -15.57 1.36
CA ASN A 128 -12.30 -14.89 0.54
C ASN A 128 -12.41 -13.42 0.96
N ASP A 129 -11.69 -12.56 0.25
CA ASP A 129 -11.60 -11.11 0.39
C ASP A 129 -12.73 -10.36 -0.35
N ASN A 130 -13.84 -11.03 -0.60
CA ASN A 130 -15.08 -10.43 -1.09
C ASN A 130 -16.15 -10.51 0.01
N LEU A 131 -15.90 -9.78 1.10
CA LEU A 131 -16.67 -9.90 2.33
C LEU A 131 -17.85 -8.94 2.41
N GLY A 132 -17.81 -7.82 1.67
CA GLY A 132 -18.84 -6.78 1.75
C GLY A 132 -19.00 -6.19 3.16
N THR A 133 -17.94 -6.24 3.97
CA THR A 133 -17.99 -5.95 5.41
C THR A 133 -17.68 -4.51 5.78
N ASN A 134 -17.53 -3.58 4.82
CA ASN A 134 -17.08 -2.20 5.09
C ASN A 134 -15.76 -2.22 5.91
N ALA A 135 -14.89 -3.16 5.54
CA ALA A 135 -13.54 -3.32 6.03
C ALA A 135 -12.63 -3.39 4.81
N ALA A 136 -11.39 -2.95 4.92
CA ALA A 136 -10.47 -3.05 3.79
C ALA A 136 -9.92 -4.47 3.69
N GLU A 137 -10.08 -5.09 2.52
CA GLU A 137 -9.44 -6.37 2.19
C GLU A 137 -8.20 -6.18 1.31
N PHE A 138 -8.09 -5.06 0.60
CA PHE A 138 -6.99 -4.76 -0.28
C PHE A 138 -6.24 -3.50 0.14
N ALA A 139 -4.93 -3.51 -0.11
CA ALA A 139 -4.04 -2.38 0.11
C ALA A 139 -3.14 -2.17 -1.11
N VAL A 140 -2.90 -0.91 -1.46
CA VAL A 140 -1.94 -0.52 -2.50
C VAL A 140 -1.12 0.67 -2.03
N PHE A 141 0.18 0.63 -2.33
CA PHE A 141 1.12 1.67 -2.00
C PHE A 141 2.17 1.82 -3.11
N SER A 142 2.87 2.94 -3.10
CA SER A 142 4.02 3.18 -3.97
C SER A 142 5.15 3.75 -3.14
N SER A 143 6.28 3.04 -3.09
CA SER A 143 7.48 3.56 -2.43
C SER A 143 7.92 4.89 -3.05
N TYR A 144 7.79 5.05 -4.37
CA TYR A 144 8.11 6.30 -5.04
C TYR A 144 7.23 7.47 -4.57
N LEU A 145 5.92 7.25 -4.36
CA LEU A 145 5.06 8.28 -3.78
C LEU A 145 5.48 8.62 -2.35
N ASN A 146 5.70 7.59 -1.52
CA ASN A 146 6.06 7.76 -0.10
C ASN A 146 7.39 8.52 0.06
N ASP A 147 8.41 8.13 -0.69
CA ASP A 147 9.75 8.71 -0.63
C ASP A 147 9.78 10.20 -1.03
N ASN A 148 8.85 10.63 -1.89
CA ASN A 148 8.80 12.01 -2.40
C ASN A 148 7.77 12.91 -1.71
N LEU A 149 6.87 12.34 -0.90
CA LEU A 149 5.73 13.06 -0.30
C LEU A 149 6.16 14.33 0.46
N GLN A 150 7.20 14.21 1.29
CA GLN A 150 7.70 15.34 2.07
C GLN A 150 8.32 16.45 1.21
N SER A 151 8.98 16.08 0.12
CA SER A 151 9.56 17.05 -0.83
C SER A 151 8.47 17.87 -1.51
N TRP A 152 7.43 17.19 -1.99
CA TRP A 152 6.28 17.84 -2.62
C TRP A 152 5.44 18.65 -1.62
N ALA A 153 5.31 18.20 -0.37
CA ALA A 153 4.72 18.99 0.72
C ALA A 153 5.46 20.33 0.90
N ASN A 154 6.79 20.30 0.93
CA ASN A 154 7.63 21.50 1.08
C ASN A 154 7.53 22.44 -0.14
N ALA A 155 7.29 21.89 -1.32
CA ALA A 155 7.07 22.65 -2.55
C ALA A 155 5.66 23.27 -2.64
N GLY A 156 4.76 22.94 -1.72
CA GLY A 156 3.38 23.43 -1.71
C GLY A 156 2.50 22.79 -2.79
N TYR A 157 2.84 21.59 -3.25
CA TYR A 157 2.08 20.86 -4.26
C TYR A 157 0.83 20.18 -3.69
N LEU A 158 -0.04 19.81 -4.60
CA LEU A 158 -1.29 19.10 -4.35
C LEU A 158 -1.19 17.71 -4.97
N MET A 159 -1.90 16.75 -4.38
CA MET A 159 -2.08 15.42 -4.92
C MET A 159 -3.49 15.31 -5.49
N SER A 160 -3.59 14.92 -6.76
CA SER A 160 -4.83 14.66 -7.48
C SER A 160 -4.93 13.17 -7.77
N VAL A 161 -5.98 12.53 -7.28
CA VAL A 161 -6.17 11.08 -7.36
C VAL A 161 -7.39 10.76 -8.22
N ASP A 162 -7.20 9.93 -9.24
CA ASP A 162 -8.26 9.33 -10.04
C ASP A 162 -8.26 7.81 -9.81
N VAL A 163 -9.40 7.27 -9.39
CA VAL A 163 -9.60 5.83 -9.21
C VAL A 163 -10.78 5.40 -10.06
N ARG A 164 -10.58 4.31 -10.80
CA ARG A 164 -11.59 3.74 -11.69
C ARG A 164 -11.79 2.28 -11.35
N TYR A 165 -13.05 1.87 -11.46
CA TYR A 165 -13.47 0.49 -11.32
C TYR A 165 -14.06 -0.02 -12.63
N PHE A 166 -13.83 -1.28 -12.92
CA PHE A 166 -14.48 -1.99 -14.00
C PHE A 166 -15.08 -3.31 -13.50
N GLY A 167 -16.26 -3.66 -14.02
CA GLY A 167 -16.95 -4.90 -13.65
C GLY A 167 -17.75 -4.85 -12.35
N ASN A 168 -17.95 -3.67 -11.74
CA ASN A 168 -18.77 -3.54 -10.54
C ASN A 168 -20.23 -3.99 -10.81
N ASN A 169 -20.71 -4.99 -10.07
CA ASN A 169 -22.00 -5.66 -10.31
C ASN A 169 -22.94 -5.73 -9.07
N ALA A 170 -22.55 -5.13 -7.95
CA ALA A 170 -23.20 -5.39 -6.66
C ALA A 170 -23.50 -4.14 -5.83
N GLY A 171 -22.53 -3.24 -5.64
CA GLY A 171 -22.65 -2.06 -4.77
C GLY A 171 -21.42 -1.15 -4.87
N ALA A 172 -21.44 0.01 -4.21
CA ALA A 172 -20.29 0.92 -4.22
C ALA A 172 -19.12 0.36 -3.40
N GLU A 173 -17.92 0.46 -3.95
CA GLU A 173 -16.67 0.24 -3.22
C GLU A 173 -16.27 1.47 -2.42
N GLN A 174 -15.55 1.24 -1.34
CA GLN A 174 -15.05 2.25 -0.44
C GLN A 174 -13.53 2.31 -0.52
N LEU A 175 -13.01 3.54 -0.54
CA LEU A 175 -11.59 3.85 -0.56
C LEU A 175 -11.23 4.59 0.72
N TRP A 176 -10.15 4.17 1.37
CA TRP A 176 -9.61 4.82 2.57
C TRP A 176 -8.12 5.12 2.42
N ILE A 177 -7.66 6.04 3.25
CA ILE A 177 -6.23 6.29 3.48
C ILE A 177 -5.91 5.81 4.89
N CYS A 178 -4.94 4.92 4.99
CA CYS A 178 -4.46 4.43 6.28
C CYS A 178 -3.55 5.48 6.95
N SER A 179 -3.93 5.95 8.14
CA SER A 179 -3.12 6.94 8.89
C SER A 179 -1.94 6.33 9.64
N GLN A 180 -1.88 5.01 9.78
CA GLN A 180 -0.93 4.29 10.64
C GLN A 180 -0.43 3.00 9.98
N CYS A 181 -0.21 3.05 8.67
CA CYS A 181 0.36 1.93 7.93
C CYS A 181 1.82 2.22 7.59
N ASP A 182 2.69 1.25 7.87
CA ASP A 182 4.09 1.28 7.43
C ASP A 182 4.27 0.13 6.43
N SER A 183 4.58 0.48 5.17
CA SER A 183 4.76 -0.46 4.08
C SER A 183 6.10 -1.20 4.13
N ASN A 184 7.04 -0.69 4.94
CA ASN A 184 8.28 -1.37 5.25
C ASN A 184 8.14 -2.20 6.54
N SER A 185 8.25 -3.52 6.40
CA SER A 185 8.62 -4.40 7.52
C SER A 185 10.10 -4.22 7.85
N ASN A 186 10.50 -3.03 8.30
CA ASN A 186 11.79 -2.86 8.96
C ASN A 186 11.69 -3.59 10.30
N VAL A 187 11.94 -4.91 10.28
CA VAL A 187 12.26 -5.67 11.47
C VAL A 187 13.41 -4.91 12.13
N PRO A 188 13.22 -4.34 13.34
CA PRO A 188 14.31 -3.69 14.04
C PRO A 188 15.46 -4.68 14.04
N GLU A 189 16.62 -4.29 13.48
CA GLU A 189 17.77 -5.19 13.40
C GLU A 189 17.91 -5.83 14.79
N PRO A 190 17.82 -7.17 14.91
CA PRO A 190 17.94 -7.78 16.21
C PRO A 190 19.25 -7.26 16.79
N GLY A 191 19.22 -6.76 18.03
CA GLY A 191 20.32 -6.04 18.69
C GLY A 191 21.65 -6.79 18.78
N ILE A 192 21.79 -7.92 18.08
CA ILE A 192 23.00 -8.65 17.70
C ILE A 192 24.13 -7.69 17.28
N GLY A 193 23.87 -6.62 16.52
CA GLY A 193 24.89 -5.63 16.19
C GLY A 193 25.47 -4.94 17.45
N GLY A 194 24.60 -4.52 18.36
CA GLY A 194 24.96 -3.96 19.66
C GLY A 194 25.63 -4.99 20.58
N LEU A 195 25.13 -6.22 20.63
CA LEU A 195 25.67 -7.32 21.45
C LEU A 195 27.04 -7.78 20.95
N LEU A 196 27.25 -7.85 19.63
CA LEU A 196 28.54 -8.16 19.02
C LEU A 196 29.55 -7.06 19.34
N GLY A 197 29.14 -5.79 19.23
CA GLY A 197 29.96 -4.64 19.63
C GLY A 197 30.37 -4.68 21.11
N LEU A 198 29.43 -4.97 22.00
CA LEU A 198 29.69 -5.11 23.43
C LEU A 198 30.58 -6.34 23.74
N GLY A 199 30.37 -7.45 23.06
CA GLY A 199 31.19 -8.66 23.21
C GLY A 199 32.65 -8.44 22.81
N LEU A 200 32.88 -7.75 21.69
CA LEU A 200 34.23 -7.40 21.22
C LEU A 200 34.91 -6.38 22.14
N ALA A 201 34.18 -5.39 22.65
CA ALA A 201 34.69 -4.44 23.63
C ALA A 201 35.08 -5.14 24.95
N GLY A 202 34.25 -6.09 25.42
CA GLY A 202 34.52 -6.91 26.60
C GLY A 202 35.78 -7.77 26.44
N LEU A 203 35.94 -8.42 25.28
CA LEU A 203 37.15 -9.20 24.96
C LEU A 203 38.42 -8.34 24.91
N ALA A 204 38.34 -7.14 24.34
CA ALA A 204 39.47 -6.21 24.31
C ALA A 204 39.86 -5.74 25.72
N PHE A 205 38.89 -5.50 26.59
CA PHE A 205 39.13 -5.10 27.98
C PHE A 205 39.73 -6.23 28.82
N ALA A 206 39.22 -7.46 28.64
CA ALA A 206 39.75 -8.65 29.31
C ALA A 206 41.21 -8.93 28.89
N ARG A 207 41.53 -8.80 27.60
CA ARG A 207 42.89 -9.00 27.07
C ARG A 207 43.88 -7.96 27.61
N ARG A 208 43.46 -6.69 27.74
CA ARG A 208 44.29 -5.63 28.35
C ARG A 208 44.57 -5.87 29.83
N ARG A 209 43.64 -6.50 30.56
CA ARG A 209 43.81 -6.82 31.98
C ARG A 209 44.81 -7.96 32.18
N GLN A 210 44.72 -9.02 31.37
CA GLN A 210 45.69 -10.13 31.40
C GLN A 210 47.12 -9.70 31.06
N GLN A 211 47.30 -8.78 30.12
CA GLN A 211 48.64 -8.25 29.78
C GLN A 211 49.27 -7.43 30.91
N LYS A 212 48.48 -6.83 31.81
CA LYS A 212 49.00 -6.11 32.98
C LYS A 212 49.42 -7.04 34.12
N GLU A 213 48.81 -8.21 34.25
CA GLU A 213 49.15 -9.20 35.29
C GLU A 213 50.39 -10.03 34.96
N VAL A 214 50.76 -10.16 33.67
CA VAL A 214 51.98 -10.87 33.24
C VAL A 214 53.23 -9.97 33.27
N ALA A 215 53.07 -8.66 33.43
CA ALA A 215 54.15 -7.67 33.42
C ALA A 215 54.53 -7.15 34.84
N ALA A 216 54.04 -7.80 35.90
CA ALA A 216 54.39 -7.55 37.31
C ALA A 216 55.05 -8.80 37.91
#